data_AF-A0A3S0T9E7-F1
#
_entry.id   AF-A0A3S0T9E7-F1
#
_cell.length_a   1.000
_cell.length_b   1.000
_cell.length_c   1.000
_cell.angle_alpha   90.00
_cell.angle_beta   90.00
_cell.angle_gamma   90.00
#
_symmetry.space_group_name_H-M   'P 1'
#
loop_
_entity.id
_entity.type
_entity.pdbx_description
1 polymer ?
#
loop_
_entity_poly.entity_id
_entity_poly.type
_entity_poly.pdbx_seq_one_letter_code
_entity_poly.pdbx_strand_id
1 'polypeptide(L)'
;MRADTWEAGRVIIAPPSPKILPVNVGDATEIGEQISTRPLADGIMVLVWALLALAAGRLQFGYSSDYVEYLLYYESIPYTLSFMDTRFEPGFHLLAWVYRNWLGVSLGVLISSMAAFSLAVKFLLFRKYLSHPLLAVLIYVVLFYPIHEYTQYRAAVSLSMGYWAIHLLLTRRYAWAGLLFVLAFCFHYSSILLALVGIGGLVFRDRRIVPILLGVLLVSATVLERFRFLLQDMLGALNPLSAAYLDNTTKIEGVSLLSFNNLLLIAALGCYFVAGYQSRSRYHGLFLTLTLASLLPIALLPEAPVIAQRSKEVLFLAVIFLACRSRLGWRDLPGFGFVVLLTALLGYLWVAGGIIFT
;
A
#
# COMPACT_ATOMS: atom_id res chain seq x y z
N MET A 1 25.14 -72.33 -30.77
CA MET A 1 23.80 -72.39 -30.13
C MET A 1 23.77 -71.34 -29.02
N ARG A 2 22.82 -70.39 -29.12
CA ARG A 2 22.25 -69.48 -28.09
C ARG A 2 23.22 -68.69 -27.19
N ALA A 3 23.32 -67.36 -27.29
CA ALA A 3 22.35 -66.30 -26.92
C ALA A 3 22.16 -66.14 -25.41
N ASP A 4 22.45 -64.91 -24.91
CA ASP A 4 21.76 -64.10 -23.88
C ASP A 4 22.79 -63.25 -23.10
N THR A 5 22.96 -61.96 -23.45
CA THR A 5 22.28 -60.75 -22.91
C THR A 5 22.51 -60.51 -21.41
N TRP A 6 22.99 -59.31 -21.05
CA TRP A 6 22.40 -58.37 -20.05
C TRP A 6 23.28 -57.11 -19.93
N GLU A 7 22.66 -55.97 -20.23
CA GLU A 7 23.16 -54.61 -19.99
C GLU A 7 23.25 -54.31 -18.49
N ALA A 8 24.19 -53.46 -18.06
CA ALA A 8 23.93 -52.28 -17.22
C ALA A 8 25.24 -51.65 -16.71
N GLY A 9 25.43 -50.36 -17.00
CA GLY A 9 26.53 -49.59 -16.43
C GLY A 9 26.65 -48.16 -16.97
N ARG A 10 25.54 -47.50 -17.33
CA ARG A 10 25.58 -46.05 -17.57
C ARG A 10 25.76 -45.35 -16.23
N VAL A 11 26.96 -44.86 -15.97
CA VAL A 11 27.23 -43.92 -14.90
C VAL A 11 26.46 -42.64 -15.22
N ILE A 12 25.37 -42.39 -14.48
CA ILE A 12 24.68 -41.10 -14.51
C ILE A 12 25.60 -40.11 -13.80
N ILE A 13 26.33 -39.31 -14.57
CA ILE A 13 27.05 -38.16 -14.05
C ILE A 13 25.99 -37.14 -13.64
N ALA A 14 25.79 -36.96 -12.35
CA ALA A 14 24.93 -35.91 -11.82
C ALA A 14 25.42 -34.55 -12.34
N PRO A 15 24.52 -33.66 -12.81
CA PRO A 15 24.93 -32.33 -13.22
C PRO A 15 25.56 -31.61 -12.01
N PRO A 16 26.62 -30.80 -12.23
CA PRO A 16 27.25 -30.07 -11.16
C PRO A 16 26.21 -29.21 -10.46
N SER A 17 26.12 -29.36 -9.13
CA SER A 17 25.28 -28.50 -8.30
C SER A 17 25.48 -27.04 -8.69
N PRO A 18 24.41 -26.24 -8.84
CA PRO A 18 24.55 -24.84 -9.21
C PRO A 18 25.43 -24.17 -8.17
N LYS A 19 26.60 -23.67 -8.60
CA LYS A 19 27.45 -22.82 -7.76
C LYS A 19 26.58 -21.67 -7.29
N ILE A 20 26.18 -21.73 -6.01
CA ILE A 20 25.58 -20.60 -5.31
C ILE A 20 26.71 -19.57 -5.25
N LEU A 21 26.73 -18.67 -6.23
CA LEU A 21 27.59 -17.51 -6.17
C LEU A 21 27.27 -16.79 -4.85
N PRO A 22 28.27 -16.55 -3.98
CA PRO A 22 28.03 -15.77 -2.79
C PRO A 22 27.43 -14.45 -3.23
N VAL A 23 26.25 -14.13 -2.68
CA VAL A 23 25.60 -12.84 -2.89
C VAL A 23 26.62 -11.79 -2.51
N ASN A 24 27.02 -10.98 -3.48
CA ASN A 24 27.90 -9.85 -3.24
C ASN A 24 27.18 -8.94 -2.23
N VAL A 25 27.64 -8.95 -0.99
CA VAL A 25 27.03 -8.24 0.16
C VAL A 25 27.12 -6.70 -0.04
N GLY A 26 27.85 -6.26 -1.08
CA GLY A 26 28.07 -4.87 -1.46
C GLY A 26 26.83 -4.05 -1.83
N ASP A 27 25.76 -4.67 -2.35
CA ASP A 27 24.55 -3.91 -2.73
C ASP A 27 23.68 -3.49 -1.52
N ALA A 28 23.93 -4.10 -0.35
CA ALA A 28 23.27 -3.73 0.89
C ALA A 28 24.02 -2.62 1.65
N THR A 29 25.27 -2.35 1.30
CA THR A 29 26.15 -1.44 2.05
C THR A 29 26.13 0.02 1.56
N GLU A 30 25.69 0.33 0.34
CA GLU A 30 25.69 1.74 -0.12
C GLU A 30 24.51 2.61 0.39
N ILE A 31 23.53 2.01 1.07
CA ILE A 31 22.54 2.74 1.89
C ILE A 31 22.60 2.24 3.35
N GLY A 32 23.69 1.57 3.73
CA GLY A 32 24.02 1.27 5.12
C GLY A 32 24.63 2.51 5.76
N GLU A 33 24.13 2.87 6.95
CA GLU A 33 24.70 3.93 7.81
C GLU A 33 24.64 5.39 7.31
N GLN A 34 23.49 5.80 6.78
CA GLN A 34 23.01 7.15 7.08
C GLN A 34 21.68 7.06 7.84
N ILE A 35 21.76 6.58 9.08
CA ILE A 35 20.89 7.16 10.12
C ILE A 35 21.27 8.64 10.10
N SER A 36 20.50 9.42 9.36
CA SER A 36 20.65 10.86 9.24
C SER A 36 20.81 11.43 10.64
N THR A 37 22.03 11.85 10.99
CA THR A 37 22.38 12.63 12.19
C THR A 37 21.84 14.06 12.07
N ARG A 38 20.63 14.22 11.54
CA ARG A 38 19.97 15.52 11.34
C ARG A 38 18.88 15.66 12.40
N PRO A 39 19.23 16.00 13.65
CA PRO A 39 18.27 16.13 14.74
C PRO A 39 17.16 17.13 14.39
N LEU A 40 17.45 18.14 13.56
CA LEU A 40 16.46 19.08 13.06
C LEU A 40 15.40 18.41 12.18
N ALA A 41 15.78 17.55 11.24
CA ALA A 41 14.84 16.87 10.36
C ALA A 41 13.97 15.88 11.15
N ASP A 42 14.58 15.14 12.07
CA ASP A 42 13.87 14.22 12.96
C ASP A 42 12.90 15.00 13.88
N GLY A 43 13.33 16.14 14.42
CA GLY A 43 12.48 17.04 15.22
C GLY A 43 11.29 17.59 14.43
N ILE A 44 11.50 18.02 13.18
CA ILE A 44 10.41 18.46 12.28
C ILE A 44 9.44 17.31 12.02
N MET A 45 9.93 16.09 11.74
CA MET A 45 9.07 14.94 11.51
C MET A 45 8.24 14.57 12.73
N VAL A 46 8.82 14.63 13.94
CA VAL A 46 8.10 14.41 15.21
C VAL A 46 7.05 15.50 15.44
N LEU A 47 7.38 16.77 15.19
CA LEU A 47 6.43 17.86 15.33
C LEU A 47 5.24 17.69 14.36
N VAL A 48 5.53 17.43 13.09
CA VAL A 48 4.50 17.19 12.06
C VAL A 48 3.65 15.96 12.42
N TRP A 49 4.28 14.88 12.87
CA TRP A 49 3.58 13.69 13.34
C TRP A 49 2.58 14.00 14.46
N ALA A 50 3.01 14.72 15.50
CA ALA A 50 2.17 15.06 16.65
C ALA A 50 1.01 15.97 16.24
N LEU A 51 1.29 17.02 15.46
CA LEU A 51 0.27 17.96 15.00
C LEU A 51 -0.78 17.28 14.12
N LEU A 52 -0.36 16.44 13.18
CA LEU A 52 -1.28 15.74 12.27
C LEU A 52 -2.10 14.66 12.98
N ALA A 53 -1.52 13.95 13.95
CA ALA A 53 -2.26 12.97 14.73
C ALA A 53 -3.36 13.64 15.58
N LEU A 54 -3.04 14.76 16.22
CA LEU A 54 -4.01 15.55 16.98
C LEU A 54 -5.07 16.20 16.08
N ALA A 55 -4.66 16.71 14.92
CA ALA A 55 -5.57 17.31 13.94
C ALA A 55 -6.60 16.30 13.43
N ALA A 56 -6.23 15.03 13.27
CA ALA A 56 -7.14 13.95 12.87
C ALA A 56 -8.23 13.72 13.93
N GLY A 57 -7.87 13.51 15.19
CA GLY A 57 -8.88 13.23 16.22
C GLY A 57 -9.67 14.43 16.70
N ARG A 58 -9.18 15.65 16.49
CA ARG A 58 -9.93 16.90 16.73
C ARG A 58 -10.81 17.33 15.57
N LEU A 59 -10.77 16.63 14.43
CA LEU A 59 -11.55 16.97 13.24
C LEU A 59 -11.30 18.41 12.77
N GLN A 60 -10.06 18.88 12.92
CA GLN A 60 -9.60 20.22 12.57
C GLN A 60 -9.89 20.63 11.10
N PHE A 61 -10.01 19.67 10.19
CA PHE A 61 -10.29 19.86 8.75
C PHE A 61 -11.71 19.41 8.37
N GLY A 62 -12.62 19.32 9.34
CA GLY A 62 -14.02 18.96 9.11
C GLY A 62 -14.35 17.50 9.38
N TYR A 63 -15.58 17.09 9.02
CA TYR A 63 -16.06 15.73 9.23
C TYR A 63 -15.79 14.87 8.00
N SER A 64 -15.19 13.70 8.20
CA SER A 64 -15.14 12.71 7.12
C SER A 64 -16.50 12.08 6.87
N SER A 65 -16.73 11.62 5.63
CA SER A 65 -17.97 10.94 5.22
C SER A 65 -18.35 9.77 6.14
N ASP A 66 -17.34 9.12 6.73
CA ASP A 66 -17.53 7.91 7.52
C ASP A 66 -17.54 8.22 9.04
N TYR A 67 -17.27 9.46 9.46
CA TYR A 67 -17.15 9.82 10.87
C TYR A 67 -18.42 9.53 11.67
N VAL A 68 -19.59 9.90 11.13
CA VAL A 68 -20.88 9.69 11.80
C VAL A 68 -21.13 8.21 12.06
N GLU A 69 -20.83 7.35 11.09
CA GLU A 69 -20.96 5.90 11.22
C GLU A 69 -20.01 5.35 12.30
N TYR A 70 -18.77 5.86 12.36
CA TYR A 70 -17.85 5.50 13.44
C TYR A 70 -18.34 5.97 14.80
N LEU A 71 -18.94 7.16 14.89
CA LEU A 71 -19.46 7.71 16.14
C LEU A 71 -20.65 6.89 16.65
N LEU A 72 -21.66 6.67 15.82
CA LEU A 72 -22.83 5.87 16.16
C LEU A 72 -22.43 4.45 16.59
N TYR A 73 -21.49 3.84 15.88
CA TYR A 73 -20.93 2.56 16.29
C TYR A 73 -20.20 2.65 17.62
N TYR A 74 -19.26 3.59 17.75
CA TYR A 74 -18.47 3.76 18.96
C TYR A 74 -19.33 4.01 20.19
N GLU A 75 -20.47 4.69 20.06
CA GLU A 75 -21.47 4.97 21.10
C GLU A 75 -22.51 3.86 21.30
N SER A 76 -22.56 2.84 20.45
CA SER A 76 -23.43 1.65 20.60
C SER A 76 -22.71 0.36 21.03
N ILE A 77 -21.38 0.28 20.95
CA ILE A 77 -20.58 -0.84 21.49
C ILE A 77 -21.00 -1.21 22.94
N PRO A 78 -21.46 -2.45 23.18
CA PRO A 78 -21.83 -2.91 24.53
C PRO A 78 -20.60 -3.17 25.41
N TYR A 79 -20.83 -3.30 26.73
CA TYR A 79 -19.78 -3.68 27.68
C TYR A 79 -19.26 -5.10 27.45
N THR A 80 -20.09 -6.01 26.96
CA THR A 80 -19.67 -7.37 26.60
C THR A 80 -19.01 -7.38 25.22
N LEU A 81 -17.76 -7.87 25.14
CA LEU A 81 -17.07 -8.01 23.87
C LEU A 81 -17.70 -9.15 23.05
N SER A 82 -18.20 -8.84 21.85
CA SER A 82 -18.79 -9.81 20.93
C SER A 82 -18.42 -9.49 19.48
N PHE A 83 -17.95 -10.50 18.75
CA PHE A 83 -17.59 -10.39 17.33
C PHE A 83 -18.71 -10.87 16.38
N MET A 84 -19.86 -11.30 16.91
CA MET A 84 -20.89 -11.98 16.12
C MET A 84 -21.77 -11.03 15.28
N ASP A 85 -21.81 -9.73 15.59
CA ASP A 85 -22.69 -8.75 14.94
C ASP A 85 -22.00 -7.41 14.68
N THR A 86 -20.75 -7.44 14.22
CA THR A 86 -19.98 -6.21 13.95
C THR A 86 -19.81 -5.98 12.46
N ARG A 87 -20.27 -4.82 11.97
CA ARG A 87 -20.00 -4.35 10.59
C ARG A 87 -18.51 -4.11 10.32
N PHE A 88 -17.74 -3.80 11.36
CA PHE A 88 -16.32 -3.48 11.28
C PHE A 88 -15.43 -4.72 11.45
N GLU A 89 -14.20 -4.66 10.93
CA GLU A 89 -13.23 -5.74 11.06
C GLU A 89 -12.82 -5.95 12.53
N PRO A 90 -12.51 -7.20 12.92
CA PRO A 90 -12.35 -7.57 14.33
C PRO A 90 -11.24 -6.80 15.06
N GLY A 91 -10.16 -6.42 14.37
CA GLY A 91 -9.07 -5.64 14.94
C GLY A 91 -9.50 -4.22 15.32
N PHE A 92 -10.30 -3.57 14.47
CA PHE A 92 -10.89 -2.27 14.80
C PHE A 92 -11.92 -2.39 15.92
N HIS A 93 -12.82 -3.39 15.84
CA HIS A 93 -13.82 -3.61 16.88
C HIS A 93 -13.18 -3.78 18.27
N LEU A 94 -12.17 -4.65 18.37
CA LEU A 94 -11.46 -4.88 19.62
C LEU A 94 -10.82 -3.59 20.15
N LEU A 95 -10.15 -2.82 19.29
CA LEU A 95 -9.52 -1.57 19.67
C LEU A 95 -10.56 -0.54 20.14
N ALA A 96 -11.67 -0.40 19.42
CA ALA A 96 -12.76 0.50 19.76
C ALA A 96 -13.40 0.12 21.11
N TRP A 97 -13.66 -1.18 21.32
CA TRP A 97 -14.17 -1.71 22.58
C TRP A 97 -13.23 -1.41 23.75
N VAL A 98 -11.92 -1.60 23.57
CA VAL A 98 -10.92 -1.25 24.58
C VAL A 98 -10.96 0.24 24.93
N TYR A 99 -10.93 1.11 23.93
CA TYR A 99 -10.94 2.55 24.16
C TYR A 99 -12.22 3.01 24.87
N ARG A 100 -13.36 2.44 24.49
CA ARG A 100 -14.64 2.82 25.07
C ARG A 100 -14.83 2.26 26.47
N ASN A 101 -14.76 0.94 26.62
CA ASN A 101 -15.22 0.25 27.83
C ASN A 101 -14.12 0.09 28.87
N TRP A 102 -12.84 0.00 28.45
CA TRP A 102 -11.74 -0.14 29.40
C TRP A 102 -11.07 1.20 29.73
N LEU A 103 -10.83 2.05 28.73
CA LEU A 103 -10.21 3.37 28.94
C LEU A 103 -11.22 4.48 29.23
N GLY A 104 -12.47 4.36 28.78
CA GLY A 104 -13.50 5.39 29.00
C GLY A 104 -13.23 6.71 28.27
N VAL A 105 -12.54 6.68 27.12
CA VAL A 105 -12.17 7.89 26.37
C VAL A 105 -13.09 8.13 25.16
N SER A 106 -12.99 9.31 24.55
CA SER A 106 -13.82 9.65 23.38
C SER A 106 -13.29 9.03 22.08
N LEU A 107 -14.15 8.95 21.06
CA LEU A 107 -13.77 8.53 19.70
C LEU A 107 -12.61 9.38 19.13
N GLY A 108 -12.57 10.68 19.43
CA GLY A 108 -11.48 11.55 19.00
C GLY A 108 -10.11 11.13 19.53
N VAL A 109 -10.05 10.58 20.75
CA VAL A 109 -8.81 10.02 21.32
C VAL A 109 -8.42 8.74 20.58
N LEU A 110 -9.38 7.86 20.27
CA LEU A 110 -9.14 6.67 19.45
C LEU A 110 -8.59 7.03 18.06
N ILE A 111 -9.22 7.98 17.36
CA ILE A 111 -8.78 8.45 16.03
C ILE A 111 -7.37 9.05 16.13
N SER A 112 -7.12 9.90 17.13
CA SER A 112 -5.77 10.49 17.34
C SER A 112 -4.72 9.39 17.54
N SER A 113 -5.00 8.38 18.35
CA SER A 113 -4.09 7.27 18.61
C SER A 113 -3.84 6.42 17.36
N MET A 114 -4.88 6.13 16.59
CA MET A 114 -4.75 5.39 15.32
C MET A 114 -3.92 6.17 14.30
N ALA A 115 -4.17 7.48 14.16
CA ALA A 115 -3.39 8.36 13.30
C ALA A 115 -1.93 8.47 13.78
N ALA A 116 -1.71 8.59 15.09
CA ALA A 116 -0.38 8.62 15.69
C ALA A 116 0.40 7.33 15.39
N PHE A 117 -0.19 6.16 15.61
CA PHE A 117 0.44 4.88 15.27
C PHE A 117 0.75 4.80 13.77
N SER A 118 -0.25 5.11 12.94
CA SER A 118 -0.16 5.06 11.48
C SER A 118 0.98 5.94 10.95
N LEU A 119 1.00 7.22 11.32
CA LEU A 119 2.01 8.18 10.89
C LEU A 119 3.39 7.84 11.45
N ALA A 120 3.49 7.38 12.71
CA ALA A 120 4.77 7.02 13.31
C ALA A 120 5.46 5.93 12.48
N VAL A 121 4.74 4.85 12.15
CA VAL A 121 5.29 3.76 11.35
C VAL A 121 5.72 4.25 9.97
N LYS A 122 4.88 5.02 9.25
CA LYS A 122 5.22 5.55 7.93
C LYS A 122 6.44 6.46 7.97
N PHE A 123 6.51 7.38 8.94
CA PHE A 123 7.61 8.33 9.07
C PHE A 123 8.91 7.63 9.46
N LEU A 124 8.86 6.60 10.31
CA LEU A 124 10.01 5.74 10.60
C LEU A 124 10.51 5.02 9.34
N LEU A 125 9.61 4.51 8.50
CA LEU A 125 9.97 3.89 7.22
C LEU A 125 10.53 4.92 6.23
N PHE A 126 9.98 6.13 6.18
CA PHE A 126 10.50 7.21 5.35
C PHE A 126 11.92 7.58 5.75
N ARG A 127 12.15 7.77 7.05
CA ARG A 127 13.49 8.04 7.60
C ARG A 127 14.49 6.92 7.28
N LYS A 128 14.03 5.67 7.30
CA LYS A 128 14.88 4.49 7.08
C LYS A 128 15.22 4.24 5.61
N TYR A 129 14.29 4.53 4.70
CA TYR A 129 14.39 4.05 3.31
C TYR A 129 14.56 5.14 2.26
N LEU A 130 14.38 6.41 2.62
CA LEU A 130 14.34 7.52 1.67
C LEU A 130 15.54 8.43 1.83
N SER A 131 16.09 8.88 0.70
CA SER A 131 17.15 9.89 0.69
C SER A 131 16.62 11.27 1.10
N HIS A 132 15.31 11.51 0.92
CA HIS A 132 14.64 12.78 1.22
C HIS A 132 13.39 12.58 2.10
N PRO A 133 13.52 12.26 3.41
CA PRO A 133 12.37 11.95 4.27
C PRO A 133 11.39 13.12 4.45
N LEU A 134 11.88 14.36 4.58
CA LEU A 134 10.99 15.53 4.73
C LEU A 134 10.15 15.80 3.48
N LEU A 135 10.74 15.61 2.30
CA LEU A 135 10.02 15.73 1.04
C LEU A 135 8.95 14.64 0.90
N ALA A 136 9.26 13.42 1.34
CA ALA A 136 8.30 12.32 1.40
C ALA A 136 7.14 12.62 2.36
N VAL A 137 7.42 13.23 3.52
CA VAL A 137 6.37 13.71 4.45
C VAL A 137 5.49 14.76 3.78
N LEU A 138 6.06 15.74 3.08
CA LEU A 138 5.27 16.75 2.37
C LEU A 138 4.35 16.12 1.31
N ILE A 139 4.91 15.24 0.47
CA ILE A 139 4.12 14.51 -0.54
C ILE A 139 3.04 13.67 0.14
N TYR A 140 3.34 13.01 1.26
CA TYR A 140 2.38 12.22 2.01
C TYR A 140 1.21 13.08 2.52
N VAL A 141 1.52 14.22 3.12
CA VAL A 141 0.51 15.13 3.69
C VAL A 141 -0.45 15.63 2.62
N VAL A 142 0.02 15.89 1.41
CA VAL A 142 -0.85 16.35 0.31
C VAL A 142 -1.61 15.20 -0.33
N LEU A 143 -0.96 14.07 -0.60
CA LEU A 143 -1.57 12.96 -1.34
C LEU A 143 -2.46 12.05 -0.50
N PHE A 144 -2.00 11.70 0.70
CA PHE A 144 -2.53 10.55 1.43
C PHE A 144 -3.11 10.89 2.78
N TYR A 145 -2.65 11.94 3.46
CA TYR A 145 -3.18 12.29 4.79
C TYR A 145 -4.70 12.55 4.80
N PRO A 146 -5.29 13.32 3.84
CA PRO A 146 -6.74 13.51 3.79
C PRO A 146 -7.49 12.17 3.63
N ILE A 147 -6.95 11.26 2.80
CA ILE A 147 -7.59 9.98 2.54
C ILE A 147 -7.44 9.04 3.75
N HIS A 148 -6.20 8.69 4.09
CA HIS A 148 -5.91 7.63 5.04
C HIS A 148 -6.20 8.09 6.47
N GLU A 149 -5.63 9.20 6.90
CA GLU A 149 -5.69 9.63 8.31
C GLU A 149 -6.97 10.40 8.64
N TYR A 150 -7.70 10.90 7.64
CA TYR A 150 -8.94 11.66 7.85
C TYR A 150 -10.21 10.88 7.48
N THR A 151 -10.21 10.14 6.37
CA THR A 151 -11.42 9.40 5.96
C THR A 151 -11.37 7.92 6.29
N GLN A 152 -10.19 7.29 6.31
CA GLN A 152 -10.05 5.85 6.40
C GLN A 152 -9.15 5.36 7.54
N TYR A 153 -9.47 5.72 8.78
CA TYR A 153 -8.65 5.42 9.96
C TYR A 153 -8.20 3.95 10.04
N ARG A 154 -9.12 3.01 9.76
CA ARG A 154 -8.86 1.56 9.72
C ARG A 154 -7.84 1.18 8.65
N ALA A 155 -8.02 1.67 7.43
CA ALA A 155 -7.10 1.42 6.33
C ALA A 155 -5.72 2.01 6.65
N ALA A 156 -5.65 3.21 7.23
CA ALA A 156 -4.38 3.85 7.58
C ALA A 156 -3.51 3.00 8.52
N VAL A 157 -4.11 2.46 9.60
CA VAL A 157 -3.44 1.54 10.53
C VAL A 157 -3.02 0.27 9.82
N SER A 158 -3.93 -0.33 9.06
CA SER A 158 -3.69 -1.56 8.30
C SER A 158 -2.52 -1.42 7.30
N LEU A 159 -2.50 -0.33 6.52
CA LEU A 159 -1.42 -0.03 5.57
C LEU A 159 -0.08 0.16 6.28
N SER A 160 -0.08 0.87 7.40
CA SER A 160 1.13 1.07 8.18
C SER A 160 1.72 -0.25 8.67
N MET A 161 0.88 -1.15 9.20
CA MET A 161 1.27 -2.52 9.55
C MET A 161 1.75 -3.31 8.32
N GLY A 162 1.06 -3.23 7.18
CA GLY A 162 1.43 -3.94 5.96
C GLY A 162 2.77 -3.50 5.37
N TYR A 163 3.07 -2.19 5.33
CA TYR A 163 4.39 -1.70 4.90
C TYR A 163 5.49 -2.03 5.91
N TRP A 164 5.17 -2.09 7.20
CA TRP A 164 6.10 -2.60 8.20
C TRP A 164 6.30 -4.13 8.05
N ALA A 165 5.30 -4.88 7.63
CA ALA A 165 5.44 -6.31 7.32
C ALA A 165 6.37 -6.50 6.11
N ILE A 166 6.24 -5.66 5.08
CA ILE A 166 7.19 -5.61 3.94
C ILE A 166 8.61 -5.30 4.42
N HIS A 167 8.79 -4.35 5.34
CA HIS A 167 10.10 -4.10 5.96
C HIS A 167 10.66 -5.38 6.62
N LEU A 168 9.85 -6.09 7.39
CA LEU A 168 10.25 -7.32 8.06
C LEU A 168 10.60 -8.43 7.05
N LEU A 169 9.84 -8.59 5.97
CA LEU A 169 10.18 -9.50 4.87
C LEU A 169 11.55 -9.16 4.26
N LEU A 170 11.81 -7.88 3.98
CA LEU A 170 13.08 -7.42 3.42
C LEU A 170 14.28 -7.69 4.34
N THR A 171 14.03 -7.71 5.66
CA THR A 171 15.01 -8.08 6.70
C THR A 171 15.00 -9.56 7.08
N ARG A 172 14.29 -10.40 6.32
CA ARG A 172 14.16 -11.86 6.52
C ARG A 172 13.52 -12.28 7.86
N ARG A 173 12.76 -11.40 8.49
CA ARG A 173 11.98 -11.69 9.71
C ARG A 173 10.58 -12.18 9.33
N TYR A 174 10.50 -13.33 8.66
CA TYR A 174 9.27 -13.80 8.01
C TYR A 174 8.12 -14.09 8.98
N ALA A 175 8.38 -14.70 10.14
CA ALA A 175 7.33 -14.98 11.12
C ALA A 175 6.65 -13.69 11.61
N TRP A 176 7.45 -12.68 11.96
CA TRP A 176 6.94 -11.36 12.36
C TRP A 176 6.23 -10.63 11.23
N ALA A 177 6.71 -10.77 9.99
CA ALA A 177 6.00 -10.22 8.83
C ALA A 177 4.63 -10.87 8.63
N GLY A 178 4.55 -12.20 8.71
CA GLY A 178 3.30 -12.95 8.61
C GLY A 178 2.29 -12.53 9.68
N LEU A 179 2.73 -12.46 10.95
CA LEU A 179 1.90 -11.96 12.04
C LEU A 179 1.39 -10.54 11.75
N LEU A 180 2.26 -9.65 11.28
CA LEU A 180 1.89 -8.26 11.04
C LEU A 180 0.94 -8.09 9.84
N PHE A 181 1.02 -8.95 8.82
CA PHE A 181 0.00 -9.01 7.77
C PHE A 181 -1.35 -9.53 8.28
N VAL A 182 -1.36 -10.53 9.16
CA VAL A 182 -2.61 -11.00 9.80
C VAL A 182 -3.24 -9.87 10.62
N LEU A 183 -2.44 -9.16 11.42
CA LEU A 183 -2.92 -8.00 12.18
C LEU A 183 -3.42 -6.87 11.27
N ALA A 184 -2.71 -6.58 10.17
CA ALA A 184 -3.17 -5.61 9.18
C ALA A 184 -4.53 -6.02 8.58
N PHE A 185 -4.71 -7.30 8.25
CA PHE A 185 -5.97 -7.84 7.74
C PHE A 185 -7.11 -7.72 8.73
N CYS A 186 -6.86 -7.95 10.02
CA CYS A 186 -7.84 -7.74 11.08
C CYS A 186 -8.29 -6.27 11.21
N PHE A 187 -7.49 -5.29 10.77
CA PHE A 187 -7.91 -3.88 10.74
C PHE A 187 -8.59 -3.49 9.43
N HIS A 188 -8.17 -4.08 8.31
CA HIS A 188 -8.77 -3.81 7.01
C HIS A 188 -8.47 -4.92 6.00
N TYR A 189 -9.52 -5.51 5.41
CA TYR A 189 -9.39 -6.70 4.57
C TYR A 189 -8.61 -6.47 3.28
N SER A 190 -8.64 -5.25 2.73
CA SER A 190 -7.93 -4.92 1.48
C SER A 190 -6.40 -5.02 1.61
N SER A 191 -5.86 -5.07 2.82
CA SER A 191 -4.43 -5.28 3.07
C SER A 191 -3.90 -6.63 2.58
N ILE A 192 -4.78 -7.60 2.32
CA ILE A 192 -4.42 -8.84 1.63
C ILE A 192 -3.79 -8.58 0.26
N LEU A 193 -4.23 -7.53 -0.45
CA LEU A 193 -3.66 -7.14 -1.74
C LEU A 193 -2.20 -6.72 -1.58
N LEU A 194 -1.89 -5.94 -0.53
CA LEU A 194 -0.53 -5.53 -0.21
C LEU A 194 0.35 -6.74 0.16
N ALA A 195 -0.19 -7.71 0.90
CA ALA A 195 0.52 -8.94 1.22
C ALA A 195 0.84 -9.77 -0.03
N LEU A 196 -0.15 -10.02 -0.89
CA LEU A 196 0.02 -10.82 -2.10
C LEU A 196 1.01 -10.18 -3.07
N VAL A 197 0.87 -8.89 -3.38
CA VAL A 197 1.76 -8.19 -4.31
C VAL A 197 3.14 -7.99 -3.68
N GLY A 198 3.22 -7.69 -2.38
CA GLY A 198 4.47 -7.51 -1.66
C GLY A 198 5.31 -8.79 -1.58
N ILE A 199 4.68 -9.92 -1.24
CA ILE A 199 5.33 -11.24 -1.24
C ILE A 199 5.69 -11.64 -2.67
N GLY A 200 4.75 -11.50 -3.61
CA GLY A 200 4.96 -11.84 -5.02
C GLY A 200 6.14 -11.08 -5.62
N GLY A 201 6.22 -9.76 -5.42
CA GLY A 201 7.33 -8.93 -5.91
C GLY A 201 8.68 -9.23 -5.26
N LEU A 202 8.70 -9.85 -4.07
CA LEU A 202 9.92 -10.29 -3.40
C LEU A 202 10.36 -11.70 -3.78
N VAL A 203 9.41 -12.62 -3.96
CA VAL A 203 9.65 -14.01 -4.35
C VAL A 203 9.99 -14.10 -5.83
N PHE A 204 9.14 -13.53 -6.68
CA PHE A 204 9.32 -13.49 -8.13
C PHE A 204 10.18 -12.28 -8.48
N ARG A 205 11.47 -12.34 -8.07
CA ARG A 205 12.51 -11.34 -8.39
C ARG A 205 12.87 -11.31 -9.88
N ASP A 206 12.02 -11.87 -10.74
CA ASP A 206 12.26 -11.84 -12.16
C ASP A 206 12.01 -10.43 -12.68
N ARG A 207 13.00 -9.87 -13.38
CA ARG A 207 12.86 -8.60 -14.13
C ARG A 207 11.67 -8.61 -15.10
N ARG A 208 11.16 -9.81 -15.42
CA ARG A 208 9.96 -10.02 -16.23
C ARG A 208 8.65 -9.74 -15.47
N ILE A 209 8.63 -9.62 -14.15
CA ILE A 209 7.38 -9.35 -13.41
C ILE A 209 6.77 -8.01 -13.83
N VAL A 210 7.60 -6.98 -14.02
CA VAL A 210 7.15 -5.66 -14.46
C VAL A 210 6.52 -5.70 -15.87
N PRO A 211 7.18 -6.25 -16.91
CA PRO A 211 6.53 -6.39 -18.22
C PRO A 211 5.37 -7.40 -18.23
N ILE A 212 5.35 -8.42 -17.36
CA ILE A 212 4.17 -9.30 -17.20
C ILE A 212 3.00 -8.50 -16.65
N LEU A 213 3.19 -7.71 -15.58
CA LEU A 213 2.15 -6.85 -15.02
C LEU A 213 1.67 -5.81 -16.03
N LEU A 214 2.58 -5.25 -16.82
CA LEU A 214 2.22 -4.35 -17.92
C LEU A 214 1.42 -5.08 -19.00
N GLY A 215 1.79 -6.31 -19.35
CA GLY A 215 1.04 -7.18 -20.24
C GLY A 215 -0.36 -7.50 -19.70
N VAL A 216 -0.47 -7.85 -18.41
CA VAL A 216 -1.75 -8.07 -17.74
C VAL A 216 -2.58 -6.79 -17.75
N LEU A 217 -2.00 -5.62 -17.51
CA LEU A 217 -2.71 -4.35 -17.59
C LEU A 217 -3.26 -4.09 -19.00
N LEU A 218 -2.44 -4.28 -20.03
CA LEU A 218 -2.83 -4.12 -21.44
C LEU A 218 -3.90 -5.14 -21.88
N VAL A 219 -3.75 -6.40 -21.45
CA VAL A 219 -4.72 -7.48 -21.74
C VAL A 219 -6.01 -7.27 -20.95
N SER A 220 -5.94 -6.81 -19.69
CA SER A 220 -7.12 -6.50 -18.89
C SER A 220 -7.94 -5.36 -19.47
N ALA A 221 -7.31 -4.44 -20.21
CA ALA A 221 -8.01 -3.43 -20.98
C ALA A 221 -8.76 -4.01 -22.20
N THR A 222 -8.38 -5.19 -22.69
CA THR A 222 -8.89 -5.81 -23.93
C THR A 222 -9.63 -7.16 -23.76
N VAL A 223 -9.58 -7.79 -22.58
CA VAL A 223 -10.19 -9.11 -22.23
C VAL A 223 -11.25 -8.93 -21.14
N LEU A 224 -12.16 -9.89 -20.92
CA LEU A 224 -13.46 -10.10 -21.58
C LEU A 224 -14.48 -9.66 -20.52
N GLU A 225 -15.53 -8.92 -20.89
CA GLU A 225 -16.60 -8.45 -19.98
C GLU A 225 -17.10 -9.56 -19.02
N ARG A 226 -17.14 -10.81 -19.50
CA ARG A 226 -17.51 -12.00 -18.71
C ARG A 226 -16.64 -12.25 -17.46
N PHE A 227 -15.33 -12.04 -17.53
CA PHE A 227 -14.46 -12.20 -16.37
C PHE A 227 -14.69 -11.09 -15.34
N ARG A 228 -14.92 -9.86 -15.82
CA ARG A 228 -15.22 -8.71 -14.96
C ARG A 228 -16.54 -8.91 -14.23
N PHE A 229 -17.57 -9.38 -14.93
CA PHE A 229 -18.87 -9.71 -14.36
C PHE A 229 -18.76 -10.80 -13.27
N LEU A 230 -18.06 -11.91 -13.57
CA LEU A 230 -17.84 -12.98 -12.59
C LEU A 230 -17.12 -12.48 -11.33
N LEU A 231 -16.10 -11.63 -11.50
CA LEU A 231 -15.35 -11.06 -10.38
C LEU A 231 -16.23 -10.15 -9.50
N GLN A 232 -17.12 -9.36 -10.10
CA GLN A 232 -18.04 -8.50 -9.37
C GLN A 232 -19.07 -9.30 -8.58
N ASP A 233 -19.67 -10.33 -9.18
CA ASP A 233 -20.60 -11.22 -8.50
C ASP A 233 -19.95 -11.90 -7.29
N MET A 234 -18.72 -12.40 -7.45
CA MET A 234 -17.96 -12.98 -6.33
C MET A 234 -17.70 -11.96 -5.23
N LEU A 235 -17.33 -10.71 -5.56
CA LEU A 235 -17.08 -9.67 -4.58
C LEU A 235 -18.35 -9.26 -3.83
N GLY A 236 -19.49 -9.19 -4.51
CA GLY A 236 -20.80 -8.91 -3.90
C GLY A 236 -21.22 -10.00 -2.92
N ALA A 237 -20.99 -11.28 -3.27
CA ALA A 237 -21.32 -12.41 -2.41
C ALA A 237 -20.45 -12.50 -1.14
N LEU A 238 -19.20 -12.03 -1.20
CA LEU A 238 -18.25 -12.12 -0.07
C LEU A 238 -18.50 -11.07 1.02
N ASN A 239 -19.07 -9.91 0.68
CA ASN A 239 -19.28 -8.84 1.64
C ASN A 239 -20.49 -7.96 1.24
N PRO A 240 -21.52 -7.84 2.09
CA PRO A 240 -22.65 -6.95 1.86
C PRO A 240 -22.27 -5.48 1.61
N LEU A 241 -21.13 -5.01 2.16
CA LEU A 241 -20.59 -3.68 1.89
C LEU A 241 -20.09 -3.54 0.44
N SER A 242 -19.52 -4.61 -0.13
CA SER A 242 -19.11 -4.62 -1.54
C SER A 242 -20.32 -4.49 -2.46
N ALA A 243 -21.44 -5.16 -2.13
CA ALA A 243 -22.70 -5.01 -2.87
C ALA A 243 -23.21 -3.55 -2.84
N ALA A 244 -23.19 -2.90 -1.67
CA ALA A 244 -23.55 -1.48 -1.56
C ALA A 244 -22.60 -0.55 -2.35
N TYR A 245 -21.34 -0.91 -2.55
CA TYR A 245 -20.40 -0.16 -3.39
C TYR A 245 -20.60 -0.40 -4.89
N LEU A 246 -21.06 -1.59 -5.28
CA LEU A 246 -21.42 -1.90 -6.67
C LEU A 246 -22.67 -1.13 -7.11
N ASP A 247 -23.65 -0.95 -6.22
CA ASP A 247 -24.87 -0.18 -6.53
C ASP A 247 -24.65 1.34 -6.52
N ASN A 248 -23.61 1.85 -5.85
CA ASN A 248 -23.27 3.29 -5.77
C ASN A 248 -22.43 3.79 -6.98
N THR A 249 -22.74 3.37 -8.20
CA THR A 249 -22.06 3.81 -9.44
C THR A 249 -22.14 5.32 -9.69
N THR A 250 -23.11 6.01 -9.10
CA THR A 250 -23.38 7.45 -9.29
C THR A 250 -22.49 8.39 -8.46
N LYS A 251 -21.73 7.88 -7.46
CA LYS A 251 -20.96 8.76 -6.55
C LYS A 251 -19.54 9.09 -7.01
N ILE A 252 -18.99 8.39 -8.00
CA ILE A 252 -17.63 8.65 -8.48
C ILE A 252 -17.57 8.60 -10.01
N GLU A 253 -17.91 9.71 -10.66
CA GLU A 253 -17.51 9.94 -12.05
C GLU A 253 -15.99 10.10 -12.12
N GLY A 254 -15.32 9.43 -13.07
CA GLY A 254 -13.91 9.70 -13.39
C GLY A 254 -12.85 8.74 -12.85
N VAL A 255 -13.21 7.62 -12.21
CA VAL A 255 -12.25 6.53 -11.94
C VAL A 255 -12.10 5.69 -13.21
N SER A 256 -11.13 6.09 -14.03
CA SER A 256 -10.77 5.40 -15.27
C SER A 256 -9.27 5.24 -15.34
N LEU A 257 -8.77 4.19 -16.00
CA LEU A 257 -7.34 4.06 -16.26
C LEU A 257 -6.78 5.26 -17.04
N LEU A 258 -7.63 5.91 -17.84
CA LEU A 258 -7.30 7.08 -18.67
C LEU A 258 -7.55 8.41 -17.96
N SER A 259 -7.92 8.41 -16.69
CA SER A 259 -8.05 9.65 -15.93
C SER A 259 -6.70 10.36 -15.80
N PHE A 260 -6.71 11.69 -15.75
CA PHE A 260 -5.48 12.48 -15.81
C PHE A 260 -4.48 12.14 -14.69
N ASN A 261 -4.96 11.87 -13.47
CA ASN A 261 -4.14 11.40 -12.36
C ASN A 261 -3.49 10.02 -12.61
N ASN A 262 -4.18 9.10 -13.29
CA ASN A 262 -3.62 7.80 -13.64
C ASN A 262 -2.62 7.90 -14.80
N LEU A 263 -2.86 8.79 -15.76
CA LEU A 263 -1.91 9.08 -16.84
C LEU A 263 -0.59 9.65 -16.31
N LEU A 264 -0.65 10.57 -15.35
CA LEU A 264 0.56 11.09 -14.67
C LEU A 264 1.31 9.97 -13.94
N LEU A 265 0.59 9.05 -13.29
CA LEU A 265 1.22 7.89 -12.63
C LEU A 265 1.87 6.94 -13.63
N ILE A 266 1.20 6.64 -14.75
CA ILE A 266 1.73 5.80 -15.84
C ILE A 266 2.99 6.45 -16.43
N ALA A 267 2.96 7.76 -16.67
CA ALA A 267 4.13 8.51 -17.16
C ALA A 267 5.31 8.42 -16.18
N ALA A 268 5.05 8.60 -14.87
CA ALA A 268 6.07 8.45 -13.84
C ALA A 268 6.68 7.03 -13.85
N LEU A 269 5.83 5.99 -13.88
CA LEU A 269 6.25 4.59 -13.95
C LEU A 269 7.11 4.30 -15.18
N GLY A 270 6.71 4.83 -16.35
CA GLY A 270 7.48 4.73 -17.59
C GLY A 270 8.87 5.34 -17.45
N CYS A 271 8.97 6.55 -16.88
CA CYS A 271 10.26 7.18 -16.61
C CYS A 271 11.14 6.35 -15.68
N TYR A 272 10.60 5.83 -14.57
CA TYR A 272 11.38 5.00 -13.63
C TYR A 272 11.82 3.67 -14.25
N PHE A 273 10.98 3.06 -15.10
CA PHE A 273 11.34 1.86 -15.83
C PHE A 273 12.48 2.09 -16.83
N VAL A 274 12.42 3.19 -17.59
CA VAL A 274 13.50 3.61 -18.50
C VAL A 274 14.78 3.96 -17.73
N ALA A 275 14.65 4.55 -16.54
CA ALA A 275 15.78 4.80 -15.65
C ALA A 275 16.37 3.52 -15.01
N GLY A 276 15.79 2.34 -15.25
CA GLY A 276 16.33 1.05 -14.82
C GLY A 276 16.00 0.65 -13.38
N TYR A 277 14.93 1.19 -12.79
CA TYR A 277 14.59 0.93 -11.38
C TYR A 277 14.27 -0.54 -11.08
N GLN A 278 13.75 -1.27 -12.06
CA GLN A 278 13.48 -2.71 -12.00
C GLN A 278 14.73 -3.55 -11.69
N SER A 279 15.92 -3.08 -12.09
CA SER A 279 17.18 -3.79 -11.88
C SER A 279 18.13 -3.09 -10.90
N ARG A 280 17.88 -1.82 -10.55
CA ARG A 280 18.78 -1.01 -9.70
C ARG A 280 18.97 -1.58 -8.29
N SER A 281 17.90 -2.08 -7.67
CA SER A 281 17.99 -2.80 -6.38
C SER A 281 16.70 -3.55 -6.11
N ARG A 282 16.73 -4.53 -5.19
CA ARG A 282 15.52 -5.24 -4.73
C ARG A 282 14.39 -4.31 -4.24
N TYR A 283 14.73 -3.19 -3.63
CA TYR A 283 13.75 -2.24 -3.10
C TYR A 283 13.11 -1.40 -4.20
N HIS A 284 13.92 -0.88 -5.13
CA HIS A 284 13.44 -0.15 -6.30
C HIS A 284 12.48 -1.02 -7.14
N GLY A 285 12.86 -2.28 -7.42
CA GLY A 285 12.00 -3.23 -8.13
C GLY A 285 10.70 -3.53 -7.39
N LEU A 286 10.74 -3.70 -6.07
CA LEU A 286 9.55 -3.92 -5.26
C LEU A 286 8.59 -2.73 -5.27
N PHE A 287 9.08 -1.52 -5.00
CA PHE A 287 8.22 -0.33 -4.98
C PHE A 287 7.68 0.02 -6.37
N LEU A 288 8.46 -0.23 -7.42
CA LEU A 288 7.98 -0.12 -8.80
C LEU A 288 6.86 -1.13 -9.07
N THR A 289 7.02 -2.38 -8.62
CA THR A 289 6.00 -3.44 -8.77
C THR A 289 4.72 -3.11 -8.01
N LEU A 290 4.82 -2.69 -6.75
CA LEU A 290 3.67 -2.27 -5.93
C LEU A 290 2.94 -1.08 -6.59
N THR A 291 3.69 -0.07 -7.02
CA THR A 291 3.11 1.12 -7.66
C THR A 291 2.44 0.76 -8.99
N LEU A 292 3.05 -0.09 -9.81
CA LEU A 292 2.44 -0.57 -11.06
C LEU A 292 1.19 -1.42 -10.80
N ALA A 293 1.25 -2.33 -9.83
CA ALA A 293 0.12 -3.17 -9.44
C ALA A 293 -1.07 -2.37 -8.90
N SER A 294 -0.85 -1.16 -8.38
CA SER A 294 -1.93 -0.25 -7.95
C SER A 294 -2.88 0.14 -9.09
N LEU A 295 -2.47 0.01 -10.36
CA LEU A 295 -3.31 0.28 -11.52
C LEU A 295 -4.20 -0.91 -11.91
N LEU A 296 -3.91 -2.13 -11.42
CA LEU A 296 -4.68 -3.32 -11.78
C LEU A 296 -6.13 -3.26 -11.28
N PRO A 297 -6.44 -2.83 -10.04
CA PRO A 297 -7.83 -2.68 -9.62
C PRO A 297 -8.62 -1.73 -10.51
N ILE A 298 -8.01 -0.63 -10.96
CA ILE A 298 -8.65 0.34 -11.87
C ILE A 298 -8.97 -0.30 -13.23
N ALA A 299 -8.06 -1.13 -13.76
CA ALA A 299 -8.27 -1.78 -15.04
C ALA A 299 -9.24 -2.98 -14.97
N LEU A 300 -9.25 -3.71 -13.86
CA LEU A 300 -10.05 -4.92 -13.68
C LEU A 300 -11.48 -4.64 -13.19
N LEU A 301 -11.69 -3.54 -12.47
CA LEU A 301 -12.96 -3.21 -11.84
C LEU A 301 -13.49 -1.82 -12.26
N PRO A 302 -13.59 -1.50 -13.56
CA PRO A 302 -14.03 -0.18 -14.02
C PRO A 302 -15.49 0.14 -13.62
N GLU A 303 -16.34 -0.88 -13.49
CA GLU A 303 -17.74 -0.74 -13.08
C GLU A 303 -17.92 -0.68 -11.56
N ALA A 304 -16.86 -0.91 -10.79
CA ALA A 304 -16.85 -0.80 -9.33
C ALA A 304 -15.84 0.27 -8.88
N PRO A 305 -16.02 1.54 -9.27
CA PRO A 305 -15.02 2.59 -9.15
C PRO A 305 -14.56 2.84 -7.70
N VAL A 306 -15.47 2.71 -6.74
CA VAL A 306 -15.16 2.83 -5.31
C VAL A 306 -14.19 1.72 -4.87
N ILE A 307 -14.53 0.46 -5.16
CA ILE A 307 -13.71 -0.70 -4.78
C ILE A 307 -12.34 -0.63 -5.47
N ALA A 308 -12.33 -0.27 -6.76
CA ALA A 308 -11.12 -0.11 -7.55
C ALA A 308 -10.19 0.95 -6.97
N GLN A 309 -10.72 2.14 -6.66
CA GLN A 309 -9.96 3.25 -6.10
C GLN A 309 -9.41 2.91 -4.70
N ARG A 310 -10.24 2.31 -3.83
CA ARG A 310 -9.86 1.89 -2.48
C ARG A 310 -8.77 0.81 -2.51
N SER A 311 -8.85 -0.13 -3.45
CA SER A 311 -7.84 -1.16 -3.66
C SER A 311 -6.54 -0.59 -4.22
N LYS A 312 -6.62 0.39 -5.13
CA LYS A 312 -5.46 1.13 -5.63
C LYS A 312 -4.71 1.82 -4.49
N GLU A 313 -5.41 2.54 -3.62
CA GLU A 313 -4.84 3.32 -2.51
C GLU A 313 -3.89 2.48 -1.64
N VAL A 314 -4.25 1.22 -1.39
CA VAL A 314 -3.46 0.27 -0.60
C VAL A 314 -2.04 0.08 -1.14
N LEU A 315 -1.92 -0.06 -2.46
CA LEU A 315 -0.65 -0.27 -3.15
C LEU A 315 0.04 1.04 -3.54
N PHE A 316 -0.75 2.07 -3.81
CA PHE A 316 -0.30 3.34 -4.38
C PHE A 316 0.63 4.12 -3.44
N LEU A 317 0.56 3.90 -2.11
CA LEU A 317 1.51 4.49 -1.15
C LEU A 317 2.99 4.19 -1.49
N ALA A 318 3.28 3.10 -2.21
CA ALA A 318 4.61 2.75 -2.69
C ALA A 318 5.21 3.82 -3.61
N VAL A 319 4.41 4.69 -4.23
CA VAL A 319 4.88 5.77 -5.10
C VAL A 319 5.81 6.74 -4.36
N ILE A 320 5.58 6.98 -3.06
CA ILE A 320 6.46 7.83 -2.24
C ILE A 320 7.83 7.16 -2.09
N PHE A 321 7.83 5.86 -1.81
CA PHE A 321 9.06 5.09 -1.72
C PHE A 321 9.77 4.96 -3.07
N LEU A 322 9.04 4.98 -4.18
CA LEU A 322 9.65 5.02 -5.50
C LEU A 322 10.31 6.38 -5.76
N ALA A 323 9.59 7.47 -5.49
CA ALA A 323 10.00 8.82 -5.87
C ALA A 323 11.09 9.44 -4.97
N CYS A 324 11.07 9.14 -3.67
CA CYS A 324 11.97 9.79 -2.69
C CYS A 324 13.16 8.91 -2.27
N ARG A 325 13.30 7.71 -2.84
CA ARG A 325 14.31 6.73 -2.41
C ARG A 325 15.73 7.08 -2.82
N SER A 326 15.97 7.38 -4.09
CA SER A 326 17.30 7.72 -4.58
C SER A 326 17.66 9.18 -4.30
N ARG A 327 18.96 9.48 -4.31
CA ARG A 327 19.43 10.85 -4.52
C ARG A 327 18.98 11.27 -5.93
N LEU A 328 18.28 12.39 -6.04
CA LEU A 328 17.66 12.82 -7.30
C LEU A 328 18.74 13.12 -8.33
N GLY A 329 18.93 12.18 -9.27
CA GLY A 329 19.75 12.39 -10.45
C GLY A 329 18.91 12.82 -11.66
N TRP A 330 19.59 13.28 -12.71
CA TRP A 330 19.04 13.68 -14.02
C TRP A 330 18.10 12.62 -14.62
N ARG A 331 18.39 11.33 -14.42
CA ARG A 331 17.54 10.21 -14.86
C ARG A 331 16.28 10.04 -14.01
N ASP A 332 16.29 10.50 -12.77
CA ASP A 332 15.18 10.40 -11.81
C ASP A 332 14.22 11.60 -11.93
N LEU A 333 14.72 12.77 -12.37
CA LEU A 333 13.96 14.03 -12.44
C LEU A 333 12.64 13.94 -13.20
N PRO A 334 12.54 13.30 -14.39
CA PRO A 334 11.27 13.22 -15.10
C PRO A 334 10.20 12.44 -14.31
N GLY A 335 10.57 11.27 -13.79
CA GLY A 335 9.66 10.45 -12.99
C GLY A 335 9.25 11.14 -11.69
N PHE A 336 10.18 11.81 -11.03
CA PHE A 336 9.91 12.61 -9.85
C PHE A 336 8.99 13.80 -10.16
N GLY A 337 9.23 14.50 -11.27
CA GLY A 337 8.41 15.61 -11.75
C GLY A 337 6.95 15.21 -11.96
N PHE A 338 6.69 14.06 -12.58
CA PHE A 338 5.32 13.54 -12.72
C PHE A 338 4.65 13.22 -11.38
N VAL A 339 5.39 12.71 -10.40
CA VAL A 339 4.85 12.48 -9.04
C VAL A 339 4.53 13.81 -8.34
N VAL A 340 5.36 14.84 -8.52
CA VAL A 340 5.08 16.20 -8.00
C VAL A 340 3.84 16.80 -8.67
N LEU A 341 3.71 16.68 -10.00
CA LEU A 341 2.52 17.15 -10.73
C LEU A 341 1.26 16.42 -10.27
N LEU A 342 1.34 15.10 -10.07
CA LEU A 342 0.26 14.30 -9.51
C LEU A 342 -0.12 14.76 -8.10
N THR A 343 0.88 15.06 -7.28
CA THR A 343 0.71 15.61 -5.92
C THR A 343 0.00 16.95 -5.94
N ALA A 344 0.46 17.86 -6.80
CA ALA A 344 -0.14 19.19 -6.95
C ALA A 344 -1.57 19.11 -7.48
N LEU A 345 -1.83 18.27 -8.48
CA LEU A 345 -3.17 18.04 -9.04
C LEU A 345 -4.14 17.55 -7.96
N LEU A 346 -3.77 16.48 -7.24
CA LEU A 346 -4.65 15.93 -6.20
C LEU A 346 -4.82 16.90 -5.04
N GLY A 347 -3.76 17.60 -4.63
CA GLY A 347 -3.83 18.69 -3.67
C GLY A 347 -4.81 19.80 -4.07
N TYR A 348 -4.76 20.23 -5.34
CA TYR A 348 -5.71 21.20 -5.90
C TYR A 348 -7.14 20.66 -5.85
N LEU A 349 -7.37 19.42 -6.25
CA LEU A 349 -8.70 18.82 -6.22
C LEU A 349 -9.26 18.68 -4.80
N TRP A 350 -8.42 18.42 -3.79
CA TRP A 350 -8.85 18.41 -2.38
C TRP A 350 -9.31 19.79 -1.91
N VAL A 351 -8.59 20.84 -2.29
CA VAL A 351 -8.93 22.23 -1.96
C VAL A 351 -10.19 22.68 -2.71
N ALA A 352 -10.22 22.48 -4.03
CA ALA A 352 -11.32 22.89 -4.89
C ALA A 352 -12.61 22.09 -4.61
N GLY A 353 -12.48 20.81 -4.25
CA GLY A 353 -13.59 19.93 -3.90
C GLY A 353 -14.13 20.11 -2.47
N GLY A 354 -13.58 21.05 -1.69
CA GLY A 354 -14.09 21.38 -0.35
C GLY A 354 -13.71 20.40 0.77
N ILE A 355 -13.02 19.30 0.47
CA ILE A 355 -12.73 18.23 1.45
C ILE A 355 -11.72 18.67 2.53
N ILE A 356 -10.99 19.76 2.32
CA ILE A 356 -10.11 20.38 3.33
C ILE A 356 -10.84 21.50 4.12
N PHE A 357 -12.03 21.95 3.67
CA PHE A 357 -12.67 23.18 4.14
C PHE A 357 -14.18 23.07 4.44
N THR A 358 -14.75 21.87 4.55
CA THR A 358 -16.17 21.69 4.96
C THR A 358 -16.30 20.94 6.27
#